data_AF-A0A7J8KDE1-F1
#
_entry.id   AF-A0A7J8KDE1-F1
#
_cell.length_a   1.000
_cell.length_b   1.000
_cell.length_c   1.000
_cell.angle_alpha   90.00
_cell.angle_beta   90.00
_cell.angle_gamma   90.00
#
_symmetry.space_group_name_H-M   'P 1'
#
loop_
_entity.id
_entity.type
_entity.pdbx_description
1 polymer ?
#
loop_
_entity_poly.entity_id
_entity_poly.type
_entity_poly.pdbx_seq_one_letter_code
_entity_poly.pdbx_strand_id
1 'polypeptide(L)'
;MAAKSPAAGKGQMQDSQGFTFSGMCRVTCLYGQVQVFGFTISQGQPSQDVFSTYTHSRLTVNAVHYSMPEKSKKEMKREARTLLKPHLNQDDRCWLMKNFSPLCSIVMLENLKTSTVNFIISHPGLSYIFVQESRTFQINSEYFALRSVGIKKEKKKNGLRLTESALSALEELVNVSCEEVDGCPVILVCGSQDVGKSTFNRYLINQLLNSISCVDYLECDLGQTEFTPPGCISLLNITEPILGTYYVFLKCLGVQKRESNT
;
A
#
# COMPACT_ATOMS: atom_id res chain seq x y z
N MET A 1 1.64 -2.37 -15.75
CA MET A 1 2.44 -2.66 -14.54
C MET A 1 3.88 -2.19 -14.76
N ALA A 2 4.32 -1.15 -14.04
CA ALA A 2 5.73 -0.72 -13.95
C ALA A 2 6.22 -1.10 -12.56
N ALA A 3 6.68 -2.33 -12.39
CA ALA A 3 7.22 -2.81 -11.13
C ALA A 3 8.69 -3.09 -11.38
N LYS A 4 9.57 -2.14 -11.05
CA LYS A 4 11.00 -2.32 -11.26
C LYS A 4 11.73 -2.29 -9.93
N SER A 5 12.28 -3.45 -9.58
CA SER A 5 13.43 -3.62 -8.67
C SER A 5 14.62 -2.81 -9.19
N PRO A 6 15.52 -2.30 -8.34
CA PRO A 6 16.81 -1.74 -8.78
C PRO A 6 17.60 -2.69 -9.71
N ALA A 7 17.26 -3.98 -9.76
CA ALA A 7 17.64 -4.91 -10.82
C ALA A 7 16.51 -5.12 -11.86
N ALA A 8 16.61 -4.43 -13.01
CA ALA A 8 16.11 -4.83 -14.33
C ALA A 8 14.65 -5.38 -14.49
N GLY A 9 13.67 -4.53 -14.81
CA GLY A 9 12.44 -4.91 -15.54
C GLY A 9 11.53 -3.73 -15.94
N LYS A 10 11.11 -3.66 -17.20
CA LYS A 10 10.40 -2.56 -17.88
C LYS A 10 8.88 -2.50 -17.53
N GLY A 11 8.26 -1.32 -17.33
CA GLY A 11 6.79 -1.21 -17.37
C GLY A 11 6.14 0.19 -17.29
N GLN A 12 4.82 0.28 -17.58
CA GLN A 12 3.93 1.47 -17.48
C GLN A 12 2.48 1.04 -17.14
N MET A 13 1.63 1.89 -16.55
CA MET A 13 0.19 1.62 -16.29
C MET A 13 -0.74 2.57 -17.08
N GLN A 14 -1.89 2.07 -17.53
CA GLN A 14 -3.01 2.82 -18.14
C GLN A 14 -4.32 2.39 -17.43
N ASP A 15 -5.37 3.20 -17.57
CA ASP A 15 -6.63 3.21 -16.79
C ASP A 15 -7.24 1.82 -16.48
N SER A 16 -7.83 1.70 -15.28
CA SER A 16 -8.55 0.53 -14.76
C SER A 16 -7.73 -0.76 -14.55
N GLN A 17 -6.39 -0.68 -14.54
CA GLN A 17 -5.52 -1.82 -14.26
C GLN A 17 -4.94 -1.78 -12.84
N GLY A 18 -5.14 -2.85 -12.08
CA GLY A 18 -4.56 -3.06 -10.76
C GLY A 18 -3.55 -4.21 -10.75
N PHE A 19 -2.47 -4.08 -9.98
CA PHE A 19 -1.47 -5.12 -9.76
C PHE A 19 -1.67 -5.74 -8.38
N THR A 20 -2.17 -6.98 -8.33
CA THR A 20 -2.36 -7.73 -7.09
C THR A 20 -1.12 -8.58 -6.82
N PHE A 21 -0.64 -8.57 -5.57
CA PHE A 21 0.61 -9.24 -5.22
C PHE A 21 0.60 -9.83 -3.81
N SER A 22 1.51 -10.76 -3.57
CA SER A 22 1.86 -11.33 -2.28
C SER A 22 3.31 -11.00 -1.91
N GLY A 23 3.63 -10.98 -0.61
CA GLY A 23 4.95 -10.59 -0.10
C GLY A 23 4.96 -9.15 0.41
N MET A 24 6.15 -8.57 0.53
CA MET A 24 6.34 -7.22 1.03
C MET A 24 7.31 -6.45 0.16
N CYS A 25 7.08 -5.15 0.04
CA CYS A 25 7.93 -4.26 -0.71
C CYS A 25 7.71 -2.83 -0.24
N ARG A 26 8.65 -1.97 -0.59
CA ARG A 26 8.49 -0.53 -0.52
C ARG A 26 8.00 0.00 -1.86
N VAL A 27 6.97 0.83 -1.83
CA VAL A 27 6.30 1.43 -2.99
C VAL A 27 6.57 2.92 -3.01
N THR A 28 7.12 3.42 -4.11
CA THR A 28 7.34 4.85 -4.33
C THR A 28 6.65 5.28 -5.62
N CYS A 29 5.77 6.28 -5.56
CA CYS A 29 5.14 6.84 -6.75
C CYS A 29 6.06 7.89 -7.38
N LEU A 30 6.69 7.57 -8.52
CA LEU A 30 7.63 8.45 -9.21
C LEU A 30 6.92 9.47 -10.11
N TYR A 31 5.72 9.13 -10.59
CA TYR A 31 4.90 9.98 -11.45
C TYR A 31 3.44 9.55 -11.38
N GLY A 32 2.52 10.52 -11.35
CA GLY A 32 1.08 10.29 -11.25
C GLY A 32 0.66 9.92 -9.82
N GLN A 33 -0.36 9.06 -9.72
CA GLN A 33 -0.93 8.63 -8.45
C GLN A 33 -1.35 7.16 -8.50
N VAL A 34 -1.19 6.44 -7.39
CA VAL A 34 -1.67 5.06 -7.24
C VAL A 34 -2.35 4.91 -5.89
N GLN A 35 -3.29 3.97 -5.78
CA GLN A 35 -3.96 3.66 -4.53
C GLN A 35 -3.59 2.26 -4.06
N VAL A 36 -3.30 2.15 -2.77
CA VAL A 36 -3.11 0.87 -2.07
C VAL A 36 -4.00 0.88 -0.84
N PHE A 37 -4.92 -0.07 -0.74
CA PHE A 37 -5.77 -0.27 0.44
C PHE A 37 -6.50 1.01 0.93
N GLY A 38 -6.97 1.84 -0.01
CA GLY A 38 -7.69 3.10 0.27
C GLY A 38 -6.80 4.34 0.39
N PHE A 39 -5.49 4.19 0.55
CA PHE A 39 -4.57 5.32 0.62
C PHE A 39 -3.98 5.63 -0.76
N THR A 40 -3.90 6.91 -1.11
CA THR A 40 -3.38 7.42 -2.38
C THR A 40 -1.93 7.86 -2.23
N ILE A 41 -1.03 7.15 -2.90
CA ILE A 41 0.39 7.47 -2.99
C ILE A 41 0.61 8.32 -4.25
N SER A 42 0.89 9.60 -4.03
CA SER A 42 1.10 10.60 -5.07
C SER A 42 2.58 10.87 -5.34
N GLN A 43 2.88 11.40 -6.52
CA GLN A 43 4.21 11.89 -6.86
C GLN A 43 4.75 12.86 -5.79
N GLY A 44 6.00 12.62 -5.35
CA GLY A 44 6.69 13.48 -4.38
C GLY A 44 6.44 13.11 -2.92
N GLN A 45 5.51 12.22 -2.62
CA GLN A 45 5.33 11.66 -1.28
C GLN A 45 6.46 10.68 -0.92
N PRO A 46 6.73 10.49 0.38
CA PRO A 46 7.69 9.49 0.84
C PRO A 46 7.25 8.08 0.44
N SER A 47 8.25 7.21 0.28
CA SER A 47 8.06 5.79 0.00
C SER A 47 7.26 5.09 1.10
N GLN A 48 6.34 4.21 0.72
CA GLN A 48 5.45 3.51 1.64
C GLN A 48 5.79 2.03 1.72
N ASP A 49 5.91 1.49 2.93
CA ASP A 49 6.15 0.06 3.15
C ASP A 49 4.80 -0.70 3.13
N VAL A 50 4.69 -1.70 2.26
CA VAL A 50 3.45 -2.42 1.99
C VAL A 50 3.62 -3.92 2.25
N PHE A 51 2.67 -4.51 3.00
CA PHE A 51 2.73 -5.89 3.50
C PHE A 51 1.51 -6.71 3.06
N SER A 52 1.67 -7.54 2.03
CA SER A 52 0.64 -8.44 1.50
C SER A 52 0.89 -9.89 1.92
N THR A 53 0.59 -10.19 3.18
CA THR A 53 0.82 -11.50 3.81
C THR A 53 -0.15 -12.57 3.33
N TYR A 54 0.18 -13.86 3.53
CA TYR A 54 -0.67 -14.97 3.05
C TYR A 54 -1.93 -15.21 3.90
N THR A 55 -1.97 -14.71 5.13
CA THR A 55 -3.11 -14.88 6.06
C THR A 55 -4.31 -13.99 5.74
N HIS A 56 -4.18 -13.04 4.82
CA HIS A 56 -5.19 -12.03 4.51
C HIS A 56 -5.41 -11.91 3.00
N SER A 57 -6.46 -11.18 2.61
CA SER A 57 -6.65 -10.78 1.21
C SER A 57 -5.42 -10.08 0.66
N ARG A 58 -5.07 -10.35 -0.60
CA ARG A 58 -3.89 -9.78 -1.23
C ARG A 58 -4.10 -8.29 -1.48
N LEU A 59 -3.06 -7.51 -1.27
CA LEU A 59 -3.07 -6.10 -1.60
C LEU A 59 -2.96 -5.91 -3.12
N THR A 60 -3.59 -4.84 -3.58
CA THR A 60 -3.59 -4.43 -4.98
C THR A 60 -3.12 -2.98 -5.07
N VAL A 61 -2.14 -2.73 -5.93
CA VAL A 61 -1.78 -1.37 -6.35
C VAL A 61 -2.66 -1.00 -7.54
N ASN A 62 -3.59 -0.08 -7.33
CA ASN A 62 -4.50 0.40 -8.37
C ASN A 62 -3.99 1.70 -8.97
N ALA A 63 -4.06 1.85 -10.30
CA ALA A 63 -3.96 3.17 -10.90
C ALA A 63 -5.18 4.00 -10.48
N VAL A 64 -4.94 5.24 -10.07
CA VAL A 64 -6.00 6.21 -9.77
C VAL A 64 -6.18 7.10 -10.99
N HIS A 65 -7.42 7.33 -11.38
CA HIS A 65 -7.72 8.32 -12.41
C HIS A 65 -7.56 9.72 -11.82
N TYR A 66 -6.72 10.53 -12.44
CA TYR A 66 -6.55 11.95 -12.09
C TYR A 66 -6.81 12.81 -13.31
N SER A 67 -7.26 14.05 -13.09
CA SER A 67 -7.59 14.98 -14.17
C SER A 67 -6.37 15.26 -15.05
N MET A 68 -6.62 15.41 -16.36
CA MET A 68 -5.58 15.79 -17.31
C MET A 68 -4.96 17.12 -16.88
N PRO A 69 -3.63 17.17 -16.67
CA PRO A 69 -2.96 18.44 -16.40
C PRO A 69 -3.11 19.38 -17.58
N GLU A 70 -3.20 20.69 -17.34
CA GLU A 70 -3.20 21.72 -18.39
C GLU A 70 -1.90 21.76 -19.22
N LYS A 71 -0.89 21.01 -18.78
CA LYS A 71 0.43 20.90 -19.42
C LYS A 71 0.34 20.15 -20.75
N SER A 72 1.16 20.56 -21.72
CA SER A 72 1.29 19.83 -22.97
C SER A 72 1.93 18.44 -22.74
N LYS A 73 1.58 17.47 -23.58
CA LYS A 73 2.18 16.12 -23.56
C LYS A 73 3.72 16.15 -23.58
N LYS A 74 4.32 17.13 -24.27
CA LYS A 74 5.77 17.30 -24.37
C LYS A 74 6.39 17.73 -23.04
N GLU A 75 5.73 18.64 -22.32
CA GLU A 75 6.15 19.10 -21.00
C GLU A 75 6.03 17.99 -19.96
N MET A 76 4.91 17.28 -19.93
CA MET A 76 4.71 16.13 -19.03
C MET A 76 5.78 15.06 -19.27
N LYS A 77 6.09 14.77 -20.54
CA LYS A 77 7.14 13.82 -20.91
C LYS A 77 8.53 14.26 -20.43
N ARG A 78 8.81 15.56 -20.41
CA ARG A 78 10.08 16.14 -19.92
C ARG A 78 10.16 16.10 -18.39
N GLU A 79 9.06 16.40 -17.72
CA GLU A 79 8.93 16.31 -16.27
C GLU A 79 9.14 14.88 -15.79
N ALA A 80 8.41 13.90 -16.34
CA ALA A 80 8.59 12.49 -16.03
C ALA A 80 10.05 12.03 -16.26
N ARG A 81 10.70 12.44 -17.37
CA ARG A 81 12.12 12.12 -17.60
C ARG A 81 13.05 12.64 -16.50
N THR A 82 12.74 13.80 -15.95
CA THR A 82 13.54 14.45 -14.90
C THR A 82 13.37 13.70 -13.58
N LEU A 83 12.14 13.35 -13.21
CA LEU A 83 11.80 12.60 -12.01
C LEU A 83 12.38 11.17 -12.01
N LEU A 84 12.45 10.54 -13.19
CA LEU A 84 12.98 9.19 -13.32
C LEU A 84 14.52 9.14 -13.33
N LYS A 85 15.20 10.27 -13.60
CA LYS A 85 16.67 10.32 -13.74
C LYS A 85 17.45 9.82 -12.51
N PRO A 86 17.07 10.14 -11.26
CA PRO A 86 17.77 9.65 -10.07
C PRO A 86 17.56 8.17 -9.80
N HIS A 87 16.45 7.60 -10.31
CA HIS A 87 15.97 6.29 -9.90
C HIS A 87 16.26 5.18 -10.92
N LEU A 88 16.45 5.54 -12.19
CA LEU A 88 16.55 4.60 -13.31
C LEU A 88 17.76 4.89 -14.20
N ASN A 89 18.41 3.82 -14.67
CA ASN A 89 19.47 3.92 -15.69
C ASN A 89 18.92 4.44 -17.04
N GLN A 90 19.83 4.73 -17.98
CA GLN A 90 19.46 5.32 -19.27
C GLN A 90 18.54 4.42 -20.10
N ASP A 91 18.81 3.12 -20.18
CA ASP A 91 18.05 2.18 -21.01
C ASP A 91 16.61 2.03 -20.52
N ASP A 92 16.43 2.00 -19.20
CA ASP A 92 15.13 1.87 -18.56
C ASP A 92 14.28 3.10 -18.75
N ARG A 93 14.88 4.28 -18.61
CA ARG A 93 14.20 5.55 -18.93
C ARG A 93 13.84 5.59 -20.40
N CYS A 94 14.74 5.23 -21.31
CA CYS A 94 14.48 5.22 -22.75
C CYS A 94 13.28 4.32 -23.07
N TRP A 95 13.23 3.11 -22.50
CA TRP A 95 12.12 2.20 -22.72
C TRP A 95 10.80 2.72 -22.12
N LEU A 96 10.83 3.24 -20.89
CA LEU A 96 9.62 3.72 -20.22
C LEU A 96 9.05 4.92 -20.98
N MET A 97 9.91 5.84 -21.40
CA MET A 97 9.50 7.02 -22.16
C MET A 97 9.06 6.73 -23.60
N LYS A 98 9.37 5.55 -24.16
CA LYS A 98 8.80 5.12 -25.45
C LYS A 98 7.30 4.81 -25.31
N ASN A 99 6.88 4.30 -24.15
CA ASN A 99 5.49 3.92 -23.92
C ASN A 99 4.66 5.03 -23.25
N PHE A 100 5.30 6.11 -22.78
CA PHE A 100 4.71 7.13 -21.91
C PHE A 100 3.35 7.68 -22.38
N SER A 101 2.41 7.77 -21.44
CA SER A 101 1.07 8.34 -21.59
C SER A 101 0.86 9.42 -20.53
N PRO A 102 0.18 10.54 -20.83
CA PRO A 102 -0.13 11.59 -19.87
C PRO A 102 -0.81 11.12 -18.57
N LEU A 103 -1.70 10.13 -18.68
CA LEU A 103 -2.48 9.57 -17.58
C LEU A 103 -1.85 8.32 -16.97
N CYS A 104 -0.58 8.02 -17.26
CA CYS A 104 0.07 6.87 -16.64
C CYS A 104 0.52 7.18 -15.22
N SER A 105 0.57 6.14 -14.39
CA SER A 105 1.31 6.19 -13.13
C SER A 105 2.56 5.32 -13.24
N ILE A 106 3.65 5.80 -12.67
CA ILE A 106 4.93 5.11 -12.65
C ILE A 106 5.31 4.90 -11.18
N VAL A 107 5.43 3.63 -10.80
CA VAL A 107 5.82 3.25 -9.45
C VAL A 107 7.16 2.53 -9.47
N MET A 108 7.91 2.71 -8.39
CA MET A 108 9.13 1.96 -8.11
C MET A 108 8.84 1.01 -6.96
N LEU A 109 9.28 -0.24 -7.10
CA LEU A 109 9.10 -1.27 -6.08
C LEU A 109 10.48 -1.74 -5.62
N GLU A 110 10.73 -1.60 -4.33
CA GLU A 110 12.01 -1.91 -3.73
C GLU A 110 11.88 -3.03 -2.69
N ASN A 111 12.97 -3.79 -2.54
CA ASN A 111 13.02 -4.86 -1.56
C ASN A 111 13.08 -4.26 -0.16
N LEU A 112 12.14 -4.66 0.69
CA LEU A 112 12.03 -4.16 2.05
C LEU A 112 12.94 -4.97 2.99
N LYS A 113 14.07 -4.38 3.38
CA LYS A 113 15.03 -4.97 4.33
C LYS A 113 15.10 -4.13 5.59
N THR A 114 14.33 -4.50 6.61
CA THR A 114 14.38 -3.85 7.93
C THR A 114 14.79 -4.86 9.00
N SER A 115 15.34 -4.38 10.11
CA SER A 115 15.70 -5.23 11.25
C SER A 115 14.50 -5.98 11.80
N THR A 116 13.33 -5.35 11.86
CA THR A 116 12.07 -5.99 12.30
C THR A 116 11.62 -7.07 11.32
N VAL A 117 11.67 -6.83 10.01
CA VAL A 117 11.34 -7.84 9.00
C VAL A 117 12.29 -9.03 9.10
N ASN A 118 13.61 -8.78 9.21
CA ASN A 118 14.60 -9.84 9.39
C ASN A 118 14.34 -10.65 10.66
N PHE A 119 13.97 -9.99 11.76
CA PHE A 119 13.61 -10.64 13.01
C PHE A 119 12.41 -11.58 12.82
N ILE A 120 11.29 -11.11 12.24
CA ILE A 120 10.10 -11.94 12.01
C ILE A 120 10.43 -13.14 11.12
N ILE A 121 11.15 -12.92 10.02
CA ILE A 121 11.50 -14.01 9.10
C ILE A 121 12.44 -15.03 9.76
N SER A 122 13.33 -14.58 10.65
CA SER A 122 14.26 -15.46 11.37
C SER A 122 13.61 -16.25 12.51
N HIS A 123 12.44 -15.83 12.98
CA HIS A 123 11.77 -16.47 14.11
C HIS A 123 11.12 -17.80 13.69
N PRO A 124 11.44 -18.93 14.38
CA PRO A 124 10.79 -20.20 14.11
C PRO A 124 9.26 -20.08 14.22
N GLY A 125 8.54 -20.53 13.20
CA GLY A 125 7.07 -20.45 13.19
C GLY A 125 6.48 -19.09 12.74
N LEU A 126 7.29 -18.12 12.34
CA LEU A 126 6.83 -16.88 11.68
C LEU A 126 7.48 -16.65 10.31
N SER A 127 8.51 -17.44 9.98
CA SER A 127 9.22 -17.36 8.69
C SER A 127 8.29 -17.45 7.49
N TYR A 128 7.17 -18.17 7.61
CA TYR A 128 6.22 -18.37 6.53
C TYR A 128 5.25 -17.20 6.28
N ILE A 129 5.13 -16.22 7.18
CA ILE A 129 4.20 -15.05 7.08
C ILE A 129 4.34 -14.31 5.75
N PHE A 130 5.57 -14.23 5.27
CA PHE A 130 5.91 -13.61 3.99
C PHE A 130 6.38 -14.63 2.93
N VAL A 131 6.38 -15.93 3.25
CA VAL A 131 6.76 -16.97 2.30
C VAL A 131 5.74 -17.06 1.19
N GLN A 132 6.27 -16.99 -0.01
CA GLN A 132 5.55 -17.18 -1.24
C GLN A 132 5.53 -18.69 -1.52
N GLU A 133 4.40 -19.37 -1.26
CA GLU A 133 4.26 -20.77 -1.67
C GLU A 133 4.51 -20.90 -3.19
N SER A 134 5.49 -21.73 -3.52
CA SER A 134 6.04 -21.91 -4.86
C SER A 134 5.34 -23.07 -5.56
N ARG A 135 4.27 -22.76 -6.30
CA ARG A 135 3.83 -23.53 -7.47
C ARG A 135 3.46 -22.57 -8.58
N THR A 136 4.45 -22.03 -9.27
CA THR A 136 4.25 -21.22 -10.49
C THR A 136 4.73 -21.99 -11.69
N PHE A 137 3.82 -22.27 -12.63
CA PHE A 137 4.08 -23.02 -13.87
C PHE A 137 4.69 -22.16 -14.99
N GLN A 138 4.80 -20.84 -14.81
CA GLN A 138 5.33 -19.92 -15.83
C GLN A 138 6.42 -19.03 -15.23
N ILE A 139 7.66 -19.35 -15.58
CA ILE A 139 8.85 -18.60 -15.19
C ILE A 139 9.17 -17.65 -16.35
N ASN A 140 9.05 -16.34 -16.14
CA ASN A 140 9.39 -15.31 -17.12
C ASN A 140 10.25 -14.19 -16.48
N SER A 141 10.67 -13.21 -17.27
CA SER A 141 11.50 -12.10 -16.76
C SER A 141 10.78 -11.23 -15.72
N GLU A 142 9.45 -11.05 -15.86
CA GLU A 142 8.60 -10.35 -14.87
C GLU A 142 8.64 -11.06 -13.51
N TYR A 143 8.56 -12.39 -13.50
CA TYR A 143 8.64 -13.21 -12.30
C TYR A 143 9.96 -13.01 -11.55
N PHE A 144 11.11 -13.05 -12.24
CA PHE A 144 12.41 -12.83 -11.61
C PHE A 144 12.56 -11.40 -11.07
N ALA A 145 12.07 -10.40 -11.80
CA ALA A 145 12.10 -9.01 -11.36
C ALA A 145 11.32 -8.82 -10.05
N LEU A 146 10.09 -9.34 -9.98
CA LEU A 146 9.25 -9.26 -8.77
C LEU A 146 9.83 -10.05 -7.60
N ARG A 147 10.37 -11.25 -7.87
CA ARG A 147 11.02 -12.06 -6.84
C ARG A 147 12.24 -11.35 -6.24
N SER A 148 12.98 -10.58 -7.02
CA SER A 148 14.12 -9.79 -6.50
C SER A 148 13.69 -8.67 -5.54
N VAL A 149 12.47 -8.14 -5.71
CA VAL A 149 11.83 -7.19 -4.77
C VAL A 149 11.30 -7.92 -3.53
N GLY A 150 11.02 -9.23 -3.61
CA GLY A 150 10.39 -9.97 -2.52
C GLY A 150 8.87 -10.06 -2.63
N ILE A 151 8.31 -9.84 -3.83
CA ILE A 151 6.88 -9.97 -4.11
C ILE A 151 6.59 -10.98 -5.23
N LYS A 152 5.36 -11.50 -5.26
CA LYS A 152 4.86 -12.40 -6.29
C LYS A 152 3.53 -11.88 -6.82
N LYS A 153 3.36 -11.93 -8.14
CA LYS A 153 2.11 -11.55 -8.80
C LYS A 153 1.02 -12.57 -8.47
N GLU A 154 -0.13 -12.06 -8.05
CA GLU A 154 -1.29 -12.85 -7.67
C GLU A 154 -2.45 -12.63 -8.66
N LYS A 155 -3.38 -13.58 -8.72
CA LYS A 155 -4.60 -13.42 -9.53
C LYS A 155 -5.45 -12.30 -8.92
N LYS A 156 -6.06 -11.45 -9.76
CA LYS A 156 -6.95 -10.34 -9.32
C LYS A 156 -8.05 -10.80 -8.35
N LYS A 157 -8.59 -12.01 -8.53
CA LYS A 157 -9.62 -12.60 -7.66
C LYS A 157 -9.16 -12.84 -6.21
N ASN A 158 -7.85 -12.89 -5.95
CA ASN A 158 -7.27 -13.06 -4.62
C ASN A 158 -7.08 -11.71 -3.89
N GLY A 159 -7.31 -10.59 -4.59
CA GLY A 159 -7.21 -9.25 -4.02
C GLY A 159 -8.36 -8.94 -3.07
N LEU A 160 -8.20 -7.92 -2.23
CA LEU A 160 -9.30 -7.37 -1.44
C LEU A 160 -10.45 -6.92 -2.37
N ARG A 161 -11.68 -7.29 -2.00
CA ARG A 161 -12.91 -6.85 -2.67
C ARG A 161 -13.82 -6.22 -1.64
N LEU A 162 -14.25 -5.00 -1.90
CA LEU A 162 -15.30 -4.33 -1.16
C LEU A 162 -16.60 -4.40 -1.97
N THR A 163 -17.74 -4.45 -1.28
CA THR A 163 -19.05 -4.33 -1.92
C THR A 163 -19.29 -2.88 -2.34
N GLU A 164 -20.17 -2.66 -3.31
CA GLU A 164 -20.58 -1.30 -3.71
C GLU A 164 -21.17 -0.52 -2.53
N SER A 165 -21.96 -1.18 -1.67
CA SER A 165 -22.48 -0.58 -0.45
C SER A 165 -21.39 -0.15 0.53
N ALA A 166 -20.33 -0.96 0.70
CA ALA A 166 -19.21 -0.59 1.56
C ALA A 166 -18.44 0.60 0.99
N LEU A 167 -18.22 0.65 -0.33
CA LEU A 167 -17.58 1.78 -0.98
C LEU A 167 -18.41 3.08 -0.84
N SER A 168 -19.72 3.00 -1.04
CA SER A 168 -20.63 4.13 -0.86
C SER A 168 -20.61 4.66 0.58
N ALA A 169 -20.62 3.76 1.58
CA ALA A 169 -20.55 4.15 2.98
C ALA A 169 -19.19 4.79 3.33
N LEU A 170 -18.09 4.27 2.77
CA LEU A 170 -16.76 4.87 2.96
C LEU A 170 -16.71 6.30 2.38
N GLU A 171 -17.25 6.50 1.18
CA GLU A 171 -17.28 7.82 0.53
C GLU A 171 -18.10 8.83 1.35
N GLU A 172 -19.28 8.43 1.82
CA GLU A 172 -20.13 9.26 2.69
C GLU A 172 -19.40 9.68 3.97
N LEU A 173 -18.77 8.72 4.67
CA LEU A 173 -18.04 9.00 5.91
C LEU A 173 -16.84 9.92 5.68
N VAL A 174 -16.13 9.77 4.57
CA VAL A 174 -15.00 10.65 4.22
C VAL A 174 -15.49 12.07 3.93
N ASN A 175 -16.59 12.22 3.19
CA ASN A 175 -17.16 13.53 2.87
C ASN A 175 -17.59 14.27 4.14
N VAL A 176 -18.35 13.60 5.02
CA VAL A 176 -18.75 14.18 6.32
C VAL A 176 -17.53 14.58 7.15
N SER A 177 -16.47 13.77 7.13
CA SER A 177 -15.25 14.09 7.89
C SER A 177 -14.43 15.25 7.34
N CYS A 178 -14.62 15.61 6.07
CA CYS A 178 -13.88 16.71 5.42
C CYS A 178 -14.68 18.03 5.39
N GLU A 179 -16.00 17.99 5.50
CA GLU A 179 -16.89 19.16 5.42
C GLU A 179 -17.14 19.83 6.78
N GLU A 180 -16.98 19.12 7.90
CA GLU A 180 -17.22 19.63 9.25
C GLU A 180 -16.12 20.63 9.66
N VAL A 181 -16.46 21.92 9.66
CA VAL A 181 -15.54 23.03 10.03
C VAL A 181 -15.29 23.11 11.55
N ASP A 182 -16.22 22.59 12.36
CA ASP A 182 -16.22 22.76 13.84
C ASP A 182 -16.22 21.43 14.64
N GLY A 183 -16.20 20.26 13.99
CA GLY A 183 -16.29 18.96 14.68
C GLY A 183 -15.46 17.85 14.04
N CYS A 184 -14.85 17.00 14.87
CA CYS A 184 -14.28 15.72 14.41
C CYS A 184 -15.35 14.63 14.57
N PRO A 185 -15.89 14.04 13.48
CA PRO A 185 -16.95 13.05 13.61
C PRO A 185 -16.46 11.80 14.37
N VAL A 186 -17.31 11.28 15.25
CA VAL A 186 -17.06 10.03 15.96
C VAL A 186 -17.77 8.90 15.23
N ILE A 187 -17.00 7.99 14.65
CA ILE A 187 -17.52 6.88 13.84
C ILE A 187 -17.40 5.58 14.64
N LEU A 188 -18.54 4.95 14.94
CA LEU A 188 -18.59 3.64 15.57
C LEU A 188 -18.86 2.55 14.53
N VAL A 189 -17.91 1.62 14.37
CA VAL A 189 -18.09 0.45 13.50
C VAL A 189 -18.35 -0.79 14.36
N CYS A 190 -19.56 -1.32 14.27
CA CYS A 190 -20.00 -2.49 15.03
C CYS A 190 -20.65 -3.56 14.14
N GLY A 191 -20.66 -4.81 14.62
CA GLY A 191 -21.21 -5.95 13.88
C GLY A 191 -20.67 -7.27 14.41
N SER A 192 -21.25 -8.40 13.97
CA SER A 192 -20.84 -9.73 14.41
C SER A 192 -19.38 -10.07 14.07
N GLN A 193 -18.85 -11.15 14.63
CA GLN A 193 -17.53 -11.64 14.29
C GLN A 193 -17.43 -11.96 12.78
N ASP A 194 -16.25 -11.78 12.20
CA ASP A 194 -15.91 -12.14 10.81
C ASP A 194 -16.69 -11.42 9.69
N VAL A 195 -17.39 -10.33 9.98
CA VAL A 195 -18.08 -9.50 8.95
C VAL A 195 -17.17 -8.50 8.24
N GLY A 196 -15.89 -8.42 8.61
CA GLY A 196 -14.90 -7.57 7.96
C GLY A 196 -14.72 -6.17 8.56
N LYS A 197 -15.15 -5.92 9.81
CA LYS A 197 -15.01 -4.64 10.52
C LYS A 197 -13.58 -4.09 10.49
N SER A 198 -12.60 -4.89 10.84
CA SER A 198 -11.17 -4.56 10.78
C SER A 198 -10.71 -4.10 9.41
N THR A 199 -11.21 -4.76 8.36
CA THR A 199 -10.89 -4.41 6.98
C THR A 199 -11.53 -3.08 6.59
N PHE A 200 -12.78 -2.86 6.99
CA PHE A 200 -13.48 -1.60 6.80
C PHE A 200 -12.77 -0.46 7.52
N ASN A 201 -12.43 -0.62 8.82
CA ASN A 201 -11.72 0.37 9.63
C ASN A 201 -10.40 0.78 8.99
N ARG A 202 -9.55 -0.19 8.62
CA ARG A 202 -8.26 0.12 7.99
C ARG A 202 -8.41 0.84 6.66
N TYR A 203 -9.40 0.46 5.85
CA TYR A 203 -9.67 1.13 4.59
C TYR A 203 -10.18 2.56 4.81
N LEU A 204 -11.08 2.76 5.79
CA LEU A 204 -11.60 4.07 6.16
C LEU A 204 -10.49 5.00 6.69
N ILE A 205 -9.66 4.51 7.61
CA ILE A 205 -8.50 5.25 8.15
C ILE A 205 -7.59 5.68 6.99
N ASN A 206 -7.26 4.77 6.09
CA ASN A 206 -6.43 5.07 4.93
C ASN A 206 -7.07 6.08 3.97
N GLN A 207 -8.40 6.05 3.80
CA GLN A 207 -9.11 7.03 2.99
C GLN A 207 -9.10 8.42 3.64
N LEU A 208 -9.37 8.50 4.95
CA LEU A 208 -9.34 9.74 5.72
C LEU A 208 -7.95 10.38 5.67
N LEU A 209 -6.88 9.58 5.87
CA LEU A 209 -5.49 10.06 5.82
C LEU A 209 -5.05 10.62 4.45
N ASN A 210 -5.87 10.53 3.40
CA ASN A 210 -5.62 11.27 2.16
C ASN A 210 -5.90 12.78 2.31
N SER A 211 -6.79 13.16 3.22
CA SER A 211 -7.31 14.52 3.36
C SER A 211 -7.02 15.15 4.72
N ILE A 212 -6.86 14.33 5.77
CA ILE A 212 -6.55 14.79 7.13
C ILE A 212 -5.21 14.24 7.62
N SER A 213 -4.61 14.91 8.60
CA SER A 213 -3.26 14.61 9.09
C SER A 213 -3.18 13.40 10.04
N CYS A 214 -4.26 13.09 10.74
CA CYS A 214 -4.31 11.99 11.70
C CYS A 214 -5.74 11.51 11.96
N VAL A 215 -5.87 10.29 12.48
CA VAL A 215 -7.13 9.68 12.94
C VAL A 215 -6.90 9.10 14.33
N ASP A 216 -7.74 9.49 15.29
CA ASP A 216 -7.78 8.83 16.60
C ASP A 216 -8.62 7.54 16.50
N TYR A 217 -7.99 6.40 16.78
CA TYR A 217 -8.60 5.08 16.70
C TYR A 217 -8.70 4.46 18.09
N LEU A 218 -9.94 4.25 18.56
CA LEU A 218 -10.23 3.56 19.80
C LEU A 218 -10.51 2.08 19.51
N GLU A 219 -9.63 1.20 19.96
CA GLU A 219 -9.81 -0.26 19.90
C GLU A 219 -10.47 -0.77 21.19
N CYS A 220 -11.59 -1.45 21.03
CA CYS A 220 -12.37 -2.04 22.12
C CYS A 220 -12.55 -3.57 21.97
N ASP A 221 -12.07 -4.18 20.87
CA ASP A 221 -12.09 -5.63 20.70
C ASP A 221 -10.94 -6.27 21.49
N LEU A 222 -11.26 -6.91 22.61
CA LEU A 222 -10.28 -7.56 23.48
C LEU A 222 -9.72 -8.87 22.89
N GLY A 223 -10.40 -9.48 21.91
CA GLY A 223 -10.03 -10.77 21.35
C GLY A 223 -9.16 -10.64 20.11
N GLN A 224 -9.61 -9.85 19.14
CA GLN A 224 -8.96 -9.66 17.85
C GLN A 224 -8.57 -8.19 17.66
N THR A 225 -7.65 -7.74 18.51
CA THR A 225 -7.07 -6.39 18.46
C THR A 225 -6.28 -6.17 17.16
N GLU A 226 -6.39 -4.97 16.58
CA GLU A 226 -5.62 -4.61 15.38
C GLU A 226 -4.22 -4.06 15.71
N PHE A 227 -4.07 -3.41 16.86
CA PHE A 227 -2.90 -2.59 17.16
C PHE A 227 -2.22 -2.89 18.51
N THR A 228 -2.85 -3.67 19.38
CA THR A 228 -2.33 -4.00 20.71
C THR A 228 -2.34 -5.50 20.93
N PRO A 229 -1.64 -6.03 21.95
CA PRO A 229 -1.86 -7.40 22.38
C PRO A 229 -3.32 -7.64 22.78
N PRO A 230 -3.84 -8.88 22.67
CA PRO A 230 -5.16 -9.23 23.17
C PRO A 230 -5.33 -8.86 24.65
N GLY A 231 -6.57 -8.51 25.04
CA GLY A 231 -6.92 -8.08 26.39
C GLY A 231 -6.68 -6.59 26.68
N CYS A 232 -6.31 -5.79 25.68
CA CYS A 232 -6.10 -4.34 25.83
C CYS A 232 -7.24 -3.54 25.21
N ILE A 233 -7.62 -2.43 25.86
CA ILE A 233 -8.33 -1.31 25.24
C ILE A 233 -7.27 -0.25 24.94
N SER A 234 -7.30 0.36 23.76
CA SER A 234 -6.29 1.35 23.39
C SER A 234 -6.86 2.48 22.55
N LEU A 235 -6.33 3.68 22.77
CA LEU A 235 -6.55 4.86 21.94
C LEU A 235 -5.25 5.19 21.21
N LEU A 236 -5.29 5.23 19.89
CA LEU A 236 -4.11 5.39 19.05
C LEU A 236 -4.29 6.57 18.12
N ASN A 237 -3.32 7.48 18.12
CA ASN A 237 -3.25 8.53 17.12
C ASN A 237 -2.51 7.99 15.88
N ILE A 238 -3.24 7.77 14.79
CA ILE A 238 -2.72 7.19 13.55
C ILE A 238 -2.40 8.31 12.57
N THR A 239 -1.12 8.48 12.24
CA THR A 239 -0.63 9.53 11.33
C THR A 239 -0.06 8.98 10.01
N GLU A 240 -0.01 7.66 9.86
CA GLU A 240 0.56 6.98 8.71
C GLU A 240 -0.38 5.88 8.22
N PRO A 241 -0.44 5.63 6.90
CA PRO A 241 -1.37 4.68 6.34
C PRO A 241 -1.05 3.24 6.73
N ILE A 242 -2.10 2.46 6.97
CA ILE A 242 -2.05 1.04 7.34
C ILE A 242 -2.08 0.21 6.05
N LEU A 243 -0.91 -0.03 5.47
CA LEU A 243 -0.77 -0.73 4.19
C LEU A 243 -0.43 -2.21 4.33
N GLY A 244 -1.20 -2.90 5.19
CA GLY A 244 -1.11 -4.33 5.42
C GLY A 244 -1.34 -4.72 6.88
N THR A 245 -1.81 -5.95 7.14
CA THR A 245 -2.21 -6.37 8.50
C THR A 245 -1.04 -6.39 9.50
N TYR A 246 0.15 -6.81 9.10
CA TYR A 246 1.30 -6.89 10.00
C TYR A 246 2.13 -5.62 10.07
N TYR A 247 1.79 -4.59 9.28
CA TYR A 247 2.44 -3.28 9.33
C TYR A 247 2.44 -2.73 10.75
N VAL A 248 1.31 -2.90 11.44
CA VAL A 248 1.07 -2.38 12.79
C VAL A 248 1.83 -3.20 13.84
N PHE A 249 1.77 -4.53 13.79
CA PHE A 249 2.56 -5.40 14.67
C PHE A 249 4.07 -5.12 14.53
N LEU A 250 4.54 -4.93 13.30
CA LEU A 250 5.93 -4.55 13.00
C LEU A 250 6.32 -3.19 13.59
N LYS A 251 5.43 -2.20 13.54
CA LYS A 251 5.67 -0.90 14.17
C LYS A 251 5.67 -0.99 15.70
N CYS A 252 4.72 -1.70 16.30
CA CYS A 252 4.67 -1.88 17.76
C CYS A 252 5.94 -2.54 18.30
N LEU A 253 6.45 -3.59 17.62
CA LEU A 253 7.76 -4.18 17.97
C LEU A 253 8.92 -3.19 17.78
N GLY A 254 8.86 -2.33 16.75
CA GLY A 254 9.85 -1.29 16.52
C GLY A 254 9.85 -0.17 17.56
N VAL A 255 8.67 0.20 18.07
CA VAL A 255 8.48 1.20 19.13
C VAL A 255 8.95 0.65 20.48
N GLN A 256 8.56 -0.58 20.85
CA GLN A 256 9.04 -1.22 22.09
C GLN A 256 10.58 -1.37 22.12
N LYS A 257 11.22 -1.58 20.96
CA LYS A 257 12.68 -1.64 20.87
C LYS A 257 13.38 -0.28 21.06
N ARG A 258 12.71 0.83 20.75
CA ARG A 258 13.25 2.18 21.02
C ARG A 258 13.20 2.52 22.50
N GLU A 259 12.12 2.12 23.19
CA GLU A 259 11.96 2.35 24.64
C GLU A 259 12.86 1.46 25.50
N SER A 260 13.27 0.29 25.01
CA SER A 260 14.19 -0.62 25.72
C SER A 260 15.68 -0.33 25.50
N ASN A 261 16.01 0.66 24.69
CA ASN A 261 17.39 1.13 24.42
C ASN A 261 17.68 2.53 25.01
N THR A 262 16.78 3.03 25.87
CA THR A 262 16.96 4.23 26.71
C THR A 262 16.96 3.83 28.16
#